data_AF-A0A6L8EWH9-F1
#
_entry.id   AF-A0A6L8EWH9-F1
#
_cell.length_a   1.000
_cell.length_b   1.000
_cell.length_c   1.000
_cell.angle_alpha   90.00
_cell.angle_beta   90.00
_cell.angle_gamma   90.00
#
_symmetry.space_group_name_H-M   'P 1'
#
loop_
_entity.id
_entity.type
_entity.pdbx_description
1 polymer ?
#
loop_
_entity_poly.entity_id
_entity_poly.type
_entity_poly.pdbx_seq_one_letter_code
_entity_poly.pdbx_strand_id
1 'polypeptide(L)' 'MCGTVYDFVWEVGTPLPKNFPFCSARCKATDLAKWMNEEYTISTALPDTILSDTEQELLAELAKLGIHIDDESA' A
#
# COMPACT_ATOMS: atom_id res chain seq x y z
N MET A 1 -3.94 1.78 -17.94
CA MET A 1 -4.16 0.31 -17.92
C MET A 1 -5.20 -0.05 -18.99
N CYS A 2 -5.06 -1.14 -19.73
CA CYS A 2 -5.94 -1.49 -20.87
C CYS A 2 -7.04 -2.53 -20.54
N GLY A 3 -7.15 -2.97 -19.27
CA GLY A 3 -8.21 -3.90 -18.83
C GLY A 3 -8.06 -5.35 -19.30
N THR A 4 -6.93 -5.72 -19.91
CA THR A 4 -6.67 -7.11 -20.31
C THR A 4 -6.49 -7.99 -19.08
N VAL A 5 -7.32 -9.03 -18.97
CA VAL A 5 -7.17 -10.10 -17.97
C VAL A 5 -6.21 -11.14 -18.53
N TYR A 6 -5.26 -11.59 -17.71
CA TYR A 6 -4.28 -12.59 -18.09
C TYR A 6 -4.22 -13.69 -17.03
N ASP A 7 -4.31 -14.94 -17.47
CA ASP A 7 -4.05 -16.09 -16.60
C ASP A 7 -2.52 -16.27 -16.51
N PHE A 8 -1.93 -15.64 -15.49
CA PHE A 8 -0.50 -15.74 -15.26
C PHE A 8 -0.18 -16.96 -14.40
N VAL A 9 0.35 -18.01 -15.05
CA VAL A 9 0.93 -19.17 -14.37
C VAL A 9 2.43 -18.97 -14.29
N TRP A 10 2.97 -18.74 -13.08
CA TRP A 10 4.40 -18.65 -12.87
C TRP A 10 5.00 -20.03 -12.56
N GLU A 11 6.03 -20.41 -13.30
CA GLU A 11 6.80 -21.63 -13.04
C GLU A 11 8.07 -21.32 -12.25
N VAL A 12 8.27 -22.06 -11.16
CA VAL A 12 9.44 -21.91 -10.29
C VAL A 12 10.73 -22.07 -11.11
N GLY A 13 11.62 -21.09 -11.02
CA GLY A 13 12.91 -21.09 -11.74
C GLY A 13 12.89 -20.36 -13.09
N THR A 14 11.75 -19.82 -13.52
CA THR A 14 11.66 -18.98 -14.72
C THR A 14 11.62 -17.48 -14.36
N PRO A 15 12.32 -16.62 -15.12
CA PRO A 15 12.26 -15.17 -14.90
C PRO A 15 10.88 -14.62 -15.27
N LEU A 16 10.40 -13.66 -14.49
CA LEU A 16 9.14 -12.97 -14.80
C LEU A 16 9.23 -12.24 -16.16
N PRO A 17 8.12 -12.14 -16.90
CA PRO A 17 8.08 -11.32 -18.12
C PRO A 17 8.51 -9.88 -17.84
N LYS A 18 9.23 -9.26 -18.77
CA LYS A 18 9.83 -7.92 -18.61
C LYS A 18 8.88 -6.84 -18.08
N ASN A 19 7.62 -6.87 -18.48
CA ASN A 19 6.63 -5.85 -18.11
C ASN A 19 5.67 -6.32 -17.02
N PHE A 20 5.81 -7.55 -16.50
CA PHE A 20 4.95 -8.09 -15.47
C PHE A 20 4.86 -7.13 -14.27
N PRO A 21 3.66 -6.84 -13.72
CA PRO A 21 2.35 -7.45 -14.00
C PRO A 21 1.58 -6.85 -15.18
N PHE A 22 2.16 -5.91 -15.92
CA PHE A 22 1.51 -5.25 -17.05
C PHE A 22 1.71 -6.00 -18.37
N CYS A 23 0.74 -5.92 -19.27
CA CYS A 23 0.87 -6.49 -20.62
C CYS A 23 1.94 -5.79 -21.48
N SER A 24 2.32 -4.55 -21.16
CA SER A 24 3.28 -3.75 -21.93
C SER A 24 3.86 -2.58 -21.13
N ALA A 25 4.95 -2.01 -21.64
CA ALA A 25 5.56 -0.80 -21.11
C ALA A 25 4.60 0.40 -21.12
N ARG A 26 3.70 0.49 -22.12
CA ARG A 26 2.66 1.54 -22.18
C ARG A 26 1.75 1.45 -20.97
N CYS A 27 1.25 0.25 -20.66
CA CYS A 27 0.36 0.06 -19.52
C CYS A 27 1.03 0.35 -18.18
N LYS A 28 2.33 0.01 -18.03
CA LYS A 28 3.15 0.39 -16.89
C LYS A 28 3.25 1.92 -16.74
N ALA A 29 3.57 2.63 -17.81
CA ALA A 29 3.69 4.09 -17.78
C ALA A 29 2.36 4.78 -17.49
N THR A 30 1.25 4.29 -18.07
CA THR A 30 -0.08 4.82 -17.77
C THR A 30 -0.47 4.60 -16.31
N ASP A 31 -0.18 3.42 -15.74
CA ASP A 31 -0.45 3.16 -14.33
C ASP A 31 0.36 4.07 -13.41
N LEU A 32 1.64 4.28 -13.72
CA LEU A 32 2.49 5.23 -13.02
C LEU A 32 1.94 6.67 -13.07
N ALA A 33 1.40 7.10 -14.21
CA ALA A 33 0.79 8.43 -14.33
C ALA A 33 -0.41 8.58 -13.39
N LYS A 34 -1.23 7.52 -13.23
CA LYS A 34 -2.35 7.53 -12.28
C LYS A 34 -1.90 7.70 -10.83
N TRP A 35 -0.81 7.05 -10.45
CA TRP A 35 -0.17 7.25 -9.15
C TRP A 35 0.31 8.69 -8.97
N MET A 36 1.04 9.24 -9.96
CA MET A 36 1.55 10.62 -9.92
C MET A 36 0.45 11.67 -9.83
N ASN A 37 -0.73 11.37 -10.38
CA ASN A 37 -1.88 12.26 -10.37
C ASN A 37 -2.86 11.98 -9.22
N GLU A 38 -2.48 11.12 -8.26
CA GLU A 38 -3.31 10.74 -7.11
C GLU A 38 -4.70 10.17 -7.49
N GLU A 39 -4.84 9.63 -8.70
CA GLU A 39 -6.11 9.05 -9.18
C GLU A 39 -6.51 7.80 -8.39
N TYR A 40 -5.54 7.13 -7.75
CA TYR A 40 -5.78 6.03 -6.84
C TYR A 40 -6.06 6.57 -5.43
N THR A 41 -7.29 6.98 -5.19
CA THR A 41 -7.77 7.47 -3.88
C THR A 41 -8.66 6.45 -3.20
N ILE A 42 -8.48 6.24 -1.89
CA ILE A 42 -9.43 5.52 -1.03
C ILE A 42 -10.44 6.54 -0.51
N SER A 43 -11.70 6.44 -0.94
CA SER A 43 -12.77 7.38 -0.54
C SER A 43 -13.35 7.09 0.85
N THR A 44 -13.00 5.95 1.43
CA THR A 44 -13.44 5.58 2.79
C THR A 44 -12.73 6.47 3.80
N ALA A 45 -13.50 7.08 4.70
CA ALA A 45 -12.93 7.83 5.81
C ALA A 45 -12.01 6.93 6.64
N LEU A 46 -10.90 7.49 7.11
CA LEU A 46 -10.06 6.80 8.08
C LEU A 46 -10.89 6.52 9.35
N PRO A 47 -10.72 5.35 9.98
CA PRO A 47 -11.27 5.13 11.30
C PRO A 47 -10.69 6.15 12.28
N ASP A 48 -11.47 6.52 13.30
CA ASP A 48 -11.04 7.46 14.35
C ASP A 48 -9.75 7.00 15.06
N THR A 49 -9.49 5.68 15.02
CA THR A 49 -8.24 5.07 15.49
C THR A 49 -7.56 4.33 14.34
N ILE A 50 -6.39 4.83 13.92
CA ILE A 50 -5.54 4.17 12.89
C ILE A 50 -4.73 3.01 13.50
N LEU A 51 -4.63 2.97 14.84
CA LEU A 51 -3.88 1.98 15.58
C LEU A 51 -4.65 0.65 15.65
N SER A 52 -3.97 -0.43 15.28
CA SER A 52 -4.38 -1.79 15.59
C SER A 52 -4.47 -2.03 17.10
N ASP A 53 -5.21 -3.05 17.51
CA ASP A 53 -5.36 -3.42 18.93
C ASP A 53 -3.99 -3.65 19.59
N THR A 54 -3.04 -4.26 18.85
CA THR A 54 -1.67 -4.50 19.33
C THR A 54 -0.91 -3.20 19.54
N GLU A 55 -1.03 -2.23 18.63
CA GLU A 55 -0.39 -0.92 18.79
C GLU A 55 -0.98 -0.15 19.97
N GLN A 56 -2.28 -0.25 20.20
CA GLN A 56 -2.93 0.35 21.37
C GLN A 56 -2.43 -0.26 22.69
N GLU A 57 -2.27 -1.59 22.75
CA GLU A 57 -1.76 -2.27 23.94
C GLU A 57 -0.32 -1.88 24.24
N LEU A 58 0.54 -1.83 23.22
CA LEU A 58 1.94 -1.40 23.36
C LEU A 58 2.05 0.05 23.85
N LEU A 59 1.24 0.96 23.31
CA LEU A 59 1.21 2.35 23.76
C LEU A 59 0.72 2.47 25.22
N ALA A 60 -0.27 1.66 25.62
CA ALA A 60 -0.74 1.62 27.00
C ALA A 60 0.34 1.09 27.97
N GLU A 61 1.16 0.12 27.55
CA GLU A 61 2.30 -0.35 28.33
C GLU A 61 3.41 0.71 28.45
N LEU A 62 3.75 1.38 27.35
CA LEU A 62 4.74 2.47 27.35
C LEU A 62 4.30 3.62 28.27
N ALA A 63 3.01 3.98 28.24
CA ALA A 63 2.45 5.00 29.14
C ALA A 63 2.56 4.60 30.62
N LYS A 64 2.34 3.32 30.96
CA LYS A 64 2.54 2.80 32.33
C LYS A 64 4.00 2.88 32.78
N LEU A 65 4.94 2.81 31.84
CA LEU A 65 6.37 2.98 32.08
C LEU A 65 6.80 4.46 32.13
N GLY A 66 5.86 5.40 32.00
CA GLY A 66 6.12 6.84 32.06
C GLY A 66 6.71 7.41 30.76
N ILE A 67 6.60 6.68 29.65
CA ILE A 67 7.02 7.14 28.33
C ILE A 67 5.78 7.71 27.63
N HIS A 68 5.70 9.03 27.55
CA HIS A 68 4.71 9.72 26.72
C HIS A 68 5.32 10.03 25.35
N ILE A 69 4.69 9.52 24.30
CA ILE A 69 4.99 9.92 22.92
C ILE A 69 4.10 11.13 22.67
N ASP A 70 4.71 12.31 22.64
CA ASP A 70 4.00 13.53 22.26
C ASP A 70 3.66 13.42 20.76
N ASP A 71 2.40 13.65 20.42
CA ASP A 71 1.95 13.81 19.05
C ASP A 71 2.51 15.15 18.55
N GLU A 72 3.71 15.15 17.96
CA GLU A 72 4.25 16.33 17.28
C GLU A 72 3.41 16.58 16.02
N SER A 73 2.29 17.28 16.21
CA SER A 73 1.44 17.76 15.12
C SER A 73 2.16 18.94 14.43
N ALA A 74 2.86 18.67 13.33
CA ALA A 74 3.35 19.66 12.38
C ALA A 74 2.31 19.96 11.29
#